data_AF-A0A948E877-F1
#
_entry.id   AF-A0A948E877-F1
#
_cell.length_a   1.000
_cell.length_b   1.000
_cell.length_c   1.000
_cell.angle_alpha   90.00
_cell.angle_beta   90.00
_cell.angle_gamma   90.00
#
_symmetry.space_group_name_H-M   'P 1'
#
loop_
_entity.id
_entity.type
_entity.pdbx_description
1 polymer ?
#
loop_
_entity_poly.entity_id
_entity_poly.type
_entity_poly.pdbx_seq_one_letter_code
_entity_poly.pdbx_strand_id
1 'polypeptide(L)'
;MAPHRFPTNFIRSFTLISGLSLFLGCSFDPGGLTENVSNTNNTNNTNNTTPVCSDQVAQGTEVCDGADLQGETCVSLGYDSGTLACLSDCSGFDTAACEGTGPVCGNATIEGLEVCDTTDLGGATCLTQGFTAGTLGCLTDCSAFDTSACEGTGPVCGNDTAEGAEACDGSDLLGETCITQGFVTGELACDPDCGGFDTSACAGNLCGNDTKEGIEVCDGTDLDGETCDSQGFFAGDLACNAGCGSFDTSGCVDNICGNDSIEGTEECDGTDLGGRTCVSEGFFAGDLACDAGCNSLDTSGCVDNICGNHLVEEVETCDLENVNGMTCQDYGCFSGTVVCASDCMSYDITGCQAGHDEDGDGRDDNCDNCPSYYNPGQADADGDGVGDACEASSPLTFVNNIHLFDPLMSSQSEWSMYPAYSGTWSYGADEIDASAAFGSTYIRDNTTPQQNYSVETTFHYPAAPGADNNWVAVVFAWQTNTLGILTSAFECTYERELKNLGLYQFVPGGGSGSWNGLTAVTVSTSVTDGQWHKLRAYVSPAGIRCEYVDQTGATRTLDYSASLGSTNMGGKAGIRVYRERAIFTSYVLYY
;
A
#
# COMPACT_ATOMS: atom_id res chain seq x y z
N MET A 1 -11.28 48.52 -14.80
CA MET A 1 -12.25 48.84 -15.87
C MET A 1 -11.60 48.51 -17.21
N ALA A 2 -12.28 47.75 -18.08
CA ALA A 2 -11.91 47.60 -19.50
C ALA A 2 -12.64 48.70 -20.33
N PRO A 3 -12.45 48.89 -21.67
CA PRO A 3 -12.75 47.82 -22.65
C PRO A 3 -11.98 47.79 -24.01
N HIS A 4 -12.18 46.67 -24.73
CA HIS A 4 -12.32 46.53 -26.19
C HIS A 4 -11.14 46.29 -27.18
N ARG A 5 -11.15 45.06 -27.72
CA ARG A 5 -11.17 44.65 -29.16
C ARG A 5 -9.88 44.68 -30.01
N PHE A 6 -9.34 43.48 -30.26
CA PHE A 6 -9.25 42.77 -31.58
C PHE A 6 -9.60 43.56 -32.87
N PRO A 7 -8.95 43.30 -34.04
CA PRO A 7 -9.14 41.99 -34.73
C PRO A 7 -8.06 41.51 -35.76
N THR A 8 -8.40 40.41 -36.46
CA THR A 8 -7.87 39.87 -37.74
C THR A 8 -6.43 39.32 -37.77
N ASN A 9 -6.13 38.08 -38.18
CA ASN A 9 -6.58 37.14 -39.24
C ASN A 9 -5.62 37.12 -40.46
N PHE A 10 -5.13 35.92 -40.80
CA PHE A 10 -4.62 35.60 -42.14
C PHE A 10 -5.00 34.16 -42.51
N ILE A 11 -5.37 33.90 -43.77
CA ILE A 11 -6.02 32.66 -44.21
C ILE A 11 -5.35 32.09 -45.46
N ARG A 12 -5.07 30.77 -45.46
CA ARG A 12 -5.06 29.85 -46.62
C ARG A 12 -5.57 28.49 -46.11
N SER A 13 -6.57 27.77 -46.65
CA SER A 13 -6.99 27.48 -48.04
C SER A 13 -5.98 26.61 -48.80
N PHE A 14 -6.30 25.42 -49.34
CA PHE A 14 -7.51 24.56 -49.38
C PHE A 14 -6.98 23.09 -49.43
N THR A 15 -7.70 22.00 -49.12
CA THR A 15 -8.74 21.33 -49.96
C THR A 15 -9.31 20.10 -49.19
N LEU A 16 -10.56 19.69 -49.47
CA LEU A 16 -11.21 18.46 -48.93
C LEU A 16 -10.79 17.20 -49.75
N ILE A 17 -11.21 15.94 -49.54
CA ILE A 17 -12.52 15.25 -49.29
C ILE A 17 -12.14 13.82 -48.78
N SER A 18 -12.80 13.05 -47.90
CA SER A 18 -14.08 13.03 -47.11
C SER A 18 -13.89 12.05 -45.91
N GLY A 19 -14.79 11.84 -44.93
CA GLY A 19 -16.13 12.38 -44.64
C GLY A 19 -16.79 11.67 -43.43
N LEU A 20 -18.11 11.85 -43.28
CA LEU A 20 -18.99 11.41 -42.17
C LEU A 20 -18.82 12.11 -40.80
N SER A 21 -19.94 12.67 -40.33
CA SER A 21 -20.27 13.05 -38.94
C SER A 21 -21.57 12.30 -38.60
N LEU A 22 -22.17 12.26 -37.40
CA LEU A 22 -22.24 13.15 -36.22
C LEU A 22 -22.08 12.29 -34.92
N PHE A 23 -21.60 12.77 -33.76
CA PHE A 23 -22.17 13.76 -32.80
C PHE A 23 -23.61 13.38 -32.33
N LEU A 24 -24.02 13.38 -31.05
CA LEU A 24 -23.52 13.86 -29.73
C LEU A 24 -23.55 12.65 -28.71
N GLY A 25 -23.07 12.68 -27.46
CA GLY A 25 -22.47 13.76 -26.65
C GLY A 25 -23.17 13.91 -25.28
N CYS A 26 -22.69 13.23 -24.24
CA CYS A 26 -23.24 13.27 -22.88
C CYS A 26 -22.41 14.16 -21.93
N SER A 27 -23.07 14.75 -20.92
CA SER A 27 -22.44 15.45 -19.79
C SER A 27 -23.03 14.93 -18.48
N PHE A 28 -22.20 14.82 -17.45
CA PHE A 28 -22.64 14.63 -16.06
C PHE A 28 -22.99 15.98 -15.43
N ASP A 29 -23.81 15.94 -14.38
CA ASP A 29 -23.87 16.93 -13.29
C ASP A 29 -24.38 16.20 -12.02
N PRO A 30 -23.85 16.44 -10.80
CA PRO A 30 -24.11 15.59 -9.63
C PRO A 30 -25.11 16.20 -8.62
N GLY A 31 -25.96 15.34 -8.04
CA GLY A 31 -26.84 15.69 -6.92
C GLY A 31 -27.83 14.57 -6.63
N GLY A 32 -27.77 13.97 -5.43
CA GLY A 32 -28.53 12.77 -5.09
C GLY A 32 -29.83 13.01 -4.30
N LEU A 33 -30.63 11.94 -4.21
CA LEU A 33 -31.87 11.78 -3.42
C LEU A 33 -33.08 12.56 -4.01
N THR A 34 -34.31 12.04 -4.02
CA THR A 34 -34.94 10.93 -3.24
C THR A 34 -35.92 10.08 -4.07
N GLU A 35 -36.06 8.78 -3.73
CA GLU A 35 -37.31 7.95 -3.79
C GLU A 35 -38.12 7.83 -5.11
N ASN A 36 -38.59 6.66 -5.61
CA ASN A 36 -38.81 5.32 -5.06
C ASN A 36 -39.24 4.34 -6.20
N VAL A 37 -39.20 3.03 -5.96
CA VAL A 37 -39.71 1.89 -6.78
C VAL A 37 -39.22 1.76 -8.23
N SER A 38 -38.38 0.74 -8.47
CA SER A 38 -37.97 0.25 -9.80
C SER A 38 -38.77 -0.99 -10.22
N ASN A 39 -38.92 -1.23 -11.52
CA ASN A 39 -38.43 -2.47 -12.18
C ASN A 39 -38.43 -2.30 -13.71
N THR A 40 -37.30 -2.62 -14.35
CA THR A 40 -37.22 -2.90 -15.79
C THR A 40 -36.50 -4.25 -15.93
N ASN A 41 -37.20 -5.26 -16.43
CA ASN A 41 -36.77 -6.65 -16.28
C ASN A 41 -35.43 -6.94 -16.99
N ASN A 42 -34.53 -7.60 -16.27
CA ASN A 42 -33.21 -8.02 -16.76
C ASN A 42 -33.26 -9.47 -17.27
N THR A 43 -32.45 -9.82 -18.26
CA THR A 43 -32.65 -11.00 -19.10
C THR A 43 -32.12 -12.32 -18.50
N ASN A 44 -32.48 -12.64 -17.24
CA ASN A 44 -32.23 -13.96 -16.65
C ASN A 44 -33.10 -14.26 -15.40
N ASN A 45 -34.42 -14.30 -15.54
CA ASN A 45 -35.33 -14.73 -14.46
C ASN A 45 -36.11 -15.99 -14.88
N THR A 46 -35.75 -17.13 -14.29
CA THR A 46 -36.38 -18.45 -14.51
C THR A 46 -37.66 -18.67 -13.71
N ASN A 47 -38.11 -17.70 -12.91
CA ASN A 47 -39.09 -17.92 -11.84
C ASN A 47 -40.43 -17.20 -12.09
N ASN A 48 -40.90 -17.13 -13.35
CA ASN A 48 -42.23 -16.61 -13.69
C ASN A 48 -43.23 -17.76 -13.77
N THR A 49 -43.91 -18.09 -12.67
CA THR A 49 -44.78 -19.27 -12.54
C THR A 49 -46.23 -19.07 -13.04
N THR A 50 -46.45 -18.07 -13.90
CA THR A 50 -47.73 -17.83 -14.57
C THR A 50 -47.53 -17.89 -16.08
N PRO A 51 -48.28 -18.72 -16.84
CA PRO A 51 -48.21 -18.74 -18.31
C PRO A 51 -48.47 -17.35 -18.91
N VAL A 52 -47.68 -16.96 -19.92
CA VAL A 52 -47.77 -15.67 -20.61
C VAL A 52 -47.63 -15.85 -22.11
N CYS A 53 -48.75 -16.20 -22.75
CA CYS A 53 -48.90 -16.18 -24.20
C CYS A 53 -48.21 -14.98 -24.90
N SER A 54 -47.52 -15.28 -26.00
CA SER A 54 -46.55 -14.47 -26.74
C SER A 54 -45.15 -14.32 -26.11
N ASP A 55 -44.70 -15.24 -25.26
CA ASP A 55 -43.29 -15.32 -24.80
C ASP A 55 -42.41 -16.33 -25.59
N GLN A 56 -43.03 -17.09 -26.49
CA GLN A 56 -42.46 -18.12 -27.37
C GLN A 56 -42.01 -19.43 -26.70
N VAL A 57 -42.59 -19.78 -25.55
CA VAL A 57 -42.49 -21.11 -24.95
C VAL A 57 -43.91 -21.60 -24.59
N ALA A 58 -44.39 -22.67 -25.21
CA ALA A 58 -45.73 -23.19 -24.90
C ALA A 58 -45.75 -23.81 -23.50
N GLN A 59 -46.52 -23.22 -22.56
CA GLN A 59 -46.44 -23.58 -21.13
C GLN A 59 -47.79 -23.60 -20.41
N GLY A 60 -47.92 -24.49 -19.41
CA GLY A 60 -49.10 -24.60 -18.57
C GLY A 60 -50.36 -25.04 -19.33
N THR A 61 -51.27 -24.10 -19.61
CA THR A 61 -52.56 -24.34 -20.30
C THR A 61 -52.56 -23.88 -21.76
N GLU A 62 -51.42 -23.46 -22.30
CA GLU A 62 -51.28 -22.98 -23.66
C GLU A 62 -51.16 -24.16 -24.63
N VAL A 63 -51.88 -24.09 -25.76
CA VAL A 63 -51.82 -25.12 -26.81
C VAL A 63 -50.56 -24.95 -27.68
N CYS A 64 -50.08 -23.71 -27.79
CA CYS A 64 -48.88 -23.30 -28.49
C CYS A 64 -48.48 -21.89 -28.05
N ASP A 65 -47.26 -21.44 -28.35
CA ASP A 65 -46.89 -20.02 -28.26
C ASP A 65 -46.05 -19.60 -29.47
N GLY A 66 -46.63 -18.72 -30.31
CA GLY A 66 -45.91 -18.05 -31.39
C GLY A 66 -45.37 -19.00 -32.46
N ALA A 67 -44.12 -19.43 -32.27
CA ALA A 67 -43.42 -20.41 -33.13
C ALA A 67 -43.26 -21.79 -32.48
N ASP A 68 -43.49 -21.92 -31.17
CA ASP A 68 -43.57 -23.21 -30.48
C ASP A 68 -44.98 -23.79 -30.66
N LEU A 69 -45.09 -24.73 -31.59
CA LEU A 69 -46.33 -25.44 -31.91
C LEU A 69 -46.42 -26.80 -31.21
N GLN A 70 -45.58 -27.07 -30.19
CA GLN A 70 -45.45 -28.37 -29.51
C GLN A 70 -45.21 -29.59 -30.43
N GLY A 71 -44.74 -29.35 -31.65
CA GLY A 71 -44.50 -30.37 -32.69
C GLY A 71 -45.64 -30.57 -33.69
N GLU A 72 -46.78 -29.88 -33.51
CA GLU A 72 -47.92 -29.98 -34.42
C GLU A 72 -47.69 -29.30 -35.77
N THR A 73 -48.41 -29.81 -36.78
CA THR A 73 -48.30 -29.41 -38.18
C THR A 73 -49.66 -29.50 -38.86
N CYS A 74 -49.83 -28.85 -40.01
CA CYS A 74 -51.04 -29.05 -40.83
C CYS A 74 -51.32 -30.53 -41.13
N VAL A 75 -50.27 -31.36 -41.31
CA VAL A 75 -50.40 -32.78 -41.66
C VAL A 75 -50.84 -33.63 -40.47
N SER A 76 -50.37 -33.36 -39.25
CA SER A 76 -50.85 -34.05 -38.05
C SER A 76 -52.28 -33.63 -37.67
N LEU A 77 -52.68 -32.39 -37.99
CA LEU A 77 -54.05 -31.90 -37.84
C LEU A 77 -55.00 -32.27 -39.01
N GLY A 78 -54.61 -33.17 -39.93
CA GLY A 78 -55.51 -33.71 -40.96
C GLY A 78 -55.62 -32.92 -42.28
N TYR A 79 -54.65 -32.05 -42.60
CA TYR A 79 -54.57 -31.35 -43.90
C TYR A 79 -53.47 -31.97 -44.79
N ASP A 80 -53.59 -31.83 -46.12
CA ASP A 80 -52.60 -32.39 -47.06
C ASP A 80 -51.21 -31.76 -46.92
N SER A 81 -51.14 -30.45 -46.66
CA SER A 81 -49.89 -29.67 -46.51
C SER A 81 -50.15 -28.26 -45.96
N GLY A 82 -49.25 -27.30 -46.21
CA GLY A 82 -49.34 -25.90 -45.75
C GLY A 82 -48.53 -25.62 -44.48
N THR A 83 -48.74 -24.44 -43.90
CA THR A 83 -48.03 -23.94 -42.72
C THR A 83 -48.99 -23.72 -41.56
N LEU A 84 -48.72 -24.35 -40.42
CA LEU A 84 -49.47 -24.13 -39.18
C LEU A 84 -48.90 -22.92 -38.43
N ALA A 85 -49.76 -22.19 -37.71
CA ALA A 85 -49.35 -21.12 -36.79
C ALA A 85 -50.15 -21.20 -35.49
N CYS A 86 -49.73 -20.46 -34.46
CA CYS A 86 -50.49 -20.34 -33.21
C CYS A 86 -51.49 -19.18 -33.26
N LEU A 87 -52.65 -19.31 -32.62
CA LEU A 87 -53.57 -18.20 -32.39
C LEU A 87 -52.96 -17.18 -31.40
N SER A 88 -53.31 -15.90 -31.56
CA SER A 88 -52.76 -14.80 -30.74
C SER A 88 -53.23 -14.77 -29.27
N ASP A 89 -54.01 -15.76 -28.85
CA ASP A 89 -54.43 -16.01 -27.47
C ASP A 89 -53.95 -17.38 -26.94
N CYS A 90 -53.12 -18.08 -27.71
CA CYS A 90 -52.51 -19.37 -27.38
C CYS A 90 -53.51 -20.50 -27.06
N SER A 91 -54.80 -20.31 -27.42
CA SER A 91 -55.89 -21.26 -27.16
C SER A 91 -56.00 -22.38 -28.19
N GLY A 92 -55.24 -22.32 -29.27
CA GLY A 92 -55.27 -23.28 -30.38
C GLY A 92 -54.45 -22.81 -31.58
N PHE A 93 -54.51 -23.59 -32.67
CA PHE A 93 -53.74 -23.33 -33.88
C PHE A 93 -54.54 -22.55 -34.95
N ASP A 94 -53.89 -21.60 -35.61
CA ASP A 94 -54.38 -21.00 -36.84
C ASP A 94 -54.08 -21.92 -38.03
N THR A 95 -55.14 -22.54 -38.55
CA THR A 95 -55.12 -23.45 -39.71
C THR A 95 -55.40 -22.74 -41.03
N ALA A 96 -55.57 -21.41 -41.07
CA ALA A 96 -55.93 -20.67 -42.28
C ALA A 96 -54.84 -20.68 -43.38
N ALA A 97 -53.63 -21.12 -43.05
CA ALA A 97 -52.52 -21.35 -43.98
C ALA A 97 -52.19 -22.83 -44.24
N CYS A 98 -53.06 -23.75 -43.78
CA CYS A 98 -53.03 -25.16 -44.18
C CYS A 98 -53.69 -25.36 -45.56
N GLU A 99 -53.17 -26.32 -46.33
CA GLU A 99 -53.63 -26.65 -47.68
C GLU A 99 -54.20 -28.08 -47.72
N GLY A 100 -55.37 -28.26 -48.32
CA GLY A 100 -56.08 -29.53 -48.42
C GLY A 100 -57.58 -29.37 -48.17
N THR A 101 -58.29 -30.47 -47.91
CA THR A 101 -59.68 -30.41 -47.41
C THR A 101 -59.81 -30.27 -45.89
N GLY A 102 -58.73 -30.54 -45.15
CA GLY A 102 -58.74 -30.67 -43.69
C GLY A 102 -59.44 -31.96 -43.22
N PRO A 103 -59.58 -32.17 -41.90
CA PRO A 103 -60.46 -33.19 -41.35
C PRO A 103 -61.91 -32.84 -41.70
N VAL A 104 -62.69 -33.82 -42.16
CA VAL A 104 -64.06 -33.62 -42.68
C VAL A 104 -65.05 -34.57 -42.03
N CYS A 105 -65.53 -34.17 -40.86
CA CYS A 105 -66.65 -34.80 -40.17
C CYS A 105 -67.81 -35.13 -41.12
N GLY A 106 -68.13 -36.43 -41.21
CA GLY A 106 -69.10 -37.00 -42.14
C GLY A 106 -68.49 -37.86 -43.25
N ASN A 107 -67.18 -38.16 -43.22
CA ASN A 107 -66.48 -38.98 -44.21
C ASN A 107 -66.34 -40.47 -43.83
N ALA A 108 -66.66 -40.82 -42.59
CA ALA A 108 -66.54 -42.15 -41.96
C ALA A 108 -65.10 -42.67 -41.74
N THR A 109 -64.16 -41.74 -41.49
CA THR A 109 -62.79 -42.00 -41.03
C THR A 109 -62.48 -40.98 -39.94
N ILE A 110 -61.92 -41.39 -38.78
CA ILE A 110 -61.51 -40.43 -37.75
C ILE A 110 -60.22 -39.74 -38.18
N GLU A 111 -60.26 -38.41 -38.40
CA GLU A 111 -59.13 -37.61 -38.88
C GLU A 111 -58.92 -36.33 -38.06
N GLY A 112 -57.65 -35.91 -37.88
CA GLY A 112 -57.30 -34.69 -37.14
C GLY A 112 -57.71 -34.73 -35.65
N LEU A 113 -58.64 -33.85 -35.25
CA LEU A 113 -59.10 -33.67 -33.86
C LEU A 113 -60.49 -34.29 -33.60
N GLU A 114 -60.97 -35.15 -34.50
CA GLU A 114 -62.27 -35.80 -34.38
C GLU A 114 -62.26 -36.87 -33.27
N VAL A 115 -63.29 -36.87 -32.41
CA VAL A 115 -63.48 -37.92 -31.38
C VAL A 115 -64.11 -39.17 -31.99
N CYS A 116 -64.84 -38.99 -33.09
CA CYS A 116 -65.49 -40.01 -33.90
C CYS A 116 -65.84 -39.41 -35.28
N ASP A 117 -66.10 -40.23 -36.29
CA ASP A 117 -66.80 -39.81 -37.51
C ASP A 117 -67.90 -40.81 -37.84
N THR A 118 -69.16 -40.37 -37.69
CA THR A 118 -70.40 -41.04 -38.10
C THR A 118 -70.57 -42.50 -37.69
N THR A 119 -69.86 -43.43 -38.32
CA THR A 119 -69.85 -44.87 -38.02
C THR A 119 -68.49 -45.41 -37.59
N ASP A 120 -67.40 -44.67 -37.77
CA ASP A 120 -66.15 -44.92 -37.09
C ASP A 120 -66.17 -44.23 -35.72
N LEU A 121 -66.17 -45.04 -34.67
CA LEU A 121 -66.21 -44.61 -33.27
C LEU A 121 -64.89 -44.95 -32.55
N GLY A 122 -63.81 -45.29 -33.27
CA GLY A 122 -62.52 -45.66 -32.69
C GLY A 122 -62.55 -46.93 -31.83
N GLY A 123 -63.65 -47.70 -31.90
CA GLY A 123 -63.92 -48.84 -31.02
C GLY A 123 -64.73 -48.51 -29.75
N ALA A 124 -65.12 -47.25 -29.54
CA ALA A 124 -65.96 -46.85 -28.42
C ALA A 124 -67.38 -47.42 -28.52
N THR A 125 -68.00 -47.61 -27.35
CA THR A 125 -69.36 -48.13 -27.17
C THR A 125 -70.03 -47.44 -25.97
N CYS A 126 -71.34 -47.57 -25.82
CA CYS A 126 -72.04 -47.07 -24.63
C CYS A 126 -71.41 -47.60 -23.31
N LEU A 127 -70.90 -48.84 -23.31
CA LEU A 127 -70.24 -49.45 -22.16
C LEU A 127 -68.88 -48.80 -21.83
N THR A 128 -68.11 -48.38 -22.83
CA THR A 128 -66.87 -47.61 -22.63
C THR A 128 -67.14 -46.11 -22.41
N GLN A 129 -68.41 -45.71 -22.30
CA GLN A 129 -68.86 -44.35 -21.98
C GLN A 129 -69.76 -44.33 -20.71
N GLY A 130 -69.69 -45.39 -19.89
CA GLY A 130 -70.35 -45.46 -18.58
C GLY A 130 -71.79 -46.00 -18.57
N PHE A 131 -72.39 -46.32 -19.71
CA PHE A 131 -73.78 -46.81 -19.80
C PHE A 131 -73.85 -48.34 -19.89
N THR A 132 -74.89 -48.96 -19.32
CA THR A 132 -74.97 -50.44 -19.26
C THR A 132 -75.48 -51.09 -20.56
N ALA A 133 -76.12 -50.34 -21.46
CA ALA A 133 -76.59 -50.82 -22.76
C ALA A 133 -76.74 -49.68 -23.80
N GLY A 134 -77.33 -49.99 -24.96
CA GLY A 134 -77.70 -49.03 -26.01
C GLY A 134 -76.74 -48.98 -27.20
N THR A 135 -76.89 -47.95 -28.05
CA THR A 135 -76.06 -47.72 -29.24
C THR A 135 -75.40 -46.34 -29.16
N LEU A 136 -74.08 -46.30 -29.26
CA LEU A 136 -73.32 -45.05 -29.28
C LEU A 136 -73.37 -44.47 -30.70
N GLY A 137 -73.61 -43.16 -30.82
CA GLY A 137 -73.49 -42.42 -32.07
C GLY A 137 -72.30 -41.47 -32.05
N CYS A 138 -72.19 -40.65 -33.09
CA CYS A 138 -71.28 -39.52 -33.16
C CYS A 138 -72.07 -38.23 -33.38
N LEU A 139 -71.68 -37.13 -32.74
CA LEU A 139 -72.30 -35.82 -32.99
C LEU A 139 -72.01 -35.35 -34.42
N THR A 140 -72.89 -34.50 -34.97
CA THR A 140 -72.79 -34.00 -36.35
C THR A 140 -71.67 -32.99 -36.60
N ASP A 141 -70.87 -32.69 -35.58
CA ASP A 141 -69.65 -31.89 -35.62
C ASP A 141 -68.41 -32.69 -35.18
N CYS A 142 -68.56 -34.00 -34.92
CA CYS A 142 -67.50 -34.95 -34.56
C CYS A 142 -66.69 -34.60 -33.29
N SER A 143 -67.17 -33.63 -32.51
CA SER A 143 -66.52 -33.13 -31.30
C SER A 143 -66.68 -34.04 -30.07
N ALA A 144 -67.70 -34.89 -30.07
CA ALA A 144 -67.93 -35.90 -29.04
C ALA A 144 -68.87 -37.01 -29.55
N PHE A 145 -68.97 -38.10 -28.79
CA PHE A 145 -69.93 -39.17 -29.03
C PHE A 145 -71.37 -38.73 -28.70
N ASP A 146 -72.33 -39.17 -29.50
CA ASP A 146 -73.76 -39.03 -29.19
C ASP A 146 -74.21 -40.18 -28.28
N THR A 147 -74.38 -39.89 -26.99
CA THR A 147 -74.83 -40.82 -25.96
C THR A 147 -76.36 -40.87 -25.80
N SER A 148 -77.13 -40.11 -26.60
CA SER A 148 -78.60 -40.01 -26.45
C SER A 148 -79.37 -41.31 -26.76
N ALA A 149 -78.71 -42.29 -27.38
CA ALA A 149 -79.22 -43.64 -27.62
C ALA A 149 -78.53 -44.73 -26.76
N CYS A 150 -77.78 -44.33 -25.73
CA CYS A 150 -77.31 -45.23 -24.68
C CYS A 150 -78.39 -45.46 -23.61
N GLU A 151 -78.37 -46.62 -22.96
CA GLU A 151 -79.40 -47.05 -22.01
C GLU A 151 -78.82 -47.44 -20.63
N GLY A 152 -79.61 -47.17 -19.59
CA GLY A 152 -79.26 -47.41 -18.19
C GLY A 152 -78.65 -46.19 -17.49
N THR A 153 -78.77 -46.13 -16.17
CA THR A 153 -77.91 -45.27 -15.34
C THR A 153 -76.54 -45.93 -15.24
N GLY A 154 -75.47 -45.15 -15.39
CA GLY A 154 -74.11 -45.59 -15.10
C GLY A 154 -73.83 -45.67 -13.59
N PRO A 155 -72.56 -45.89 -13.19
CA PRO A 155 -72.09 -45.61 -11.83
C PRO A 155 -72.54 -44.20 -11.37
N VAL A 156 -72.89 -44.07 -10.09
CA VAL A 156 -73.49 -42.84 -9.53
C VAL A 156 -72.72 -42.42 -8.27
N CYS A 157 -71.49 -41.97 -8.49
CA CYS A 157 -70.62 -41.40 -7.48
C CYS A 157 -71.35 -40.46 -6.50
N GLY A 158 -71.17 -40.70 -5.20
CA GLY A 158 -71.86 -40.02 -4.12
C GLY A 158 -73.13 -40.73 -3.63
N ASN A 159 -73.22 -42.06 -3.81
CA ASN A 159 -74.31 -42.91 -3.30
C ASN A 159 -73.95 -43.74 -2.06
N ASP A 160 -72.71 -43.68 -1.56
CA ASP A 160 -72.15 -44.49 -0.46
C ASP A 160 -72.12 -46.01 -0.75
N THR A 161 -72.04 -46.42 -2.03
CA THR A 161 -71.79 -47.80 -2.46
C THR A 161 -70.89 -47.80 -3.68
N ALA A 162 -69.69 -48.37 -3.59
CA ALA A 162 -68.76 -48.41 -4.73
C ALA A 162 -69.18 -49.48 -5.75
N GLU A 163 -69.60 -49.07 -6.95
CA GLU A 163 -70.08 -50.00 -7.99
C GLU A 163 -69.57 -49.73 -9.42
N GLY A 164 -69.56 -50.81 -10.23
CA GLY A 164 -69.16 -50.76 -11.63
C GLY A 164 -67.66 -50.59 -11.86
N ALA A 165 -67.21 -49.34 -12.03
CA ALA A 165 -65.84 -48.96 -12.38
C ALA A 165 -65.24 -47.90 -11.43
N GLU A 166 -65.97 -47.55 -10.37
CA GLU A 166 -65.55 -46.65 -9.31
C GLU A 166 -64.39 -47.26 -8.50
N ALA A 167 -63.41 -46.45 -8.11
CA ALA A 167 -62.35 -46.86 -7.17
C ALA A 167 -62.88 -46.96 -5.72
N CYS A 168 -63.91 -46.17 -5.43
CA CYS A 168 -64.61 -46.01 -4.15
C CYS A 168 -65.90 -45.20 -4.40
N ASP A 169 -66.81 -45.13 -3.42
CA ASP A 169 -67.87 -44.11 -3.39
C ASP A 169 -68.06 -43.59 -1.97
N GLY A 170 -67.85 -42.29 -1.77
CA GLY A 170 -68.15 -41.62 -0.51
C GLY A 170 -67.37 -42.20 0.66
N SER A 171 -68.04 -42.98 1.51
CA SER A 171 -67.44 -43.71 2.62
C SER A 171 -67.06 -45.18 2.33
N ASP A 172 -67.42 -45.73 1.18
CA ASP A 172 -67.04 -47.08 0.73
C ASP A 172 -65.72 -47.04 -0.06
N LEU A 173 -64.60 -47.15 0.67
CA LEU A 173 -63.24 -47.17 0.12
C LEU A 173 -62.78 -48.59 -0.29
N LEU A 174 -63.68 -49.57 -0.40
CA LEU A 174 -63.40 -50.99 -0.70
C LEU A 174 -62.37 -51.70 0.23
N GLY A 175 -61.95 -51.05 1.31
CA GLY A 175 -60.93 -51.54 2.25
C GLY A 175 -59.54 -50.92 2.09
N GLU A 176 -59.38 -49.96 1.16
CA GLU A 176 -58.14 -49.19 0.99
C GLU A 176 -57.89 -48.19 2.13
N THR A 177 -56.62 -47.85 2.32
CA THR A 177 -56.12 -47.00 3.41
C THR A 177 -54.89 -46.23 2.95
N CYS A 178 -54.49 -45.16 3.67
CA CYS A 178 -53.22 -44.48 3.42
C CYS A 178 -52.02 -45.47 3.35
N ILE A 179 -52.03 -46.52 4.18
CA ILE A 179 -50.96 -47.54 4.22
C ILE A 179 -50.92 -48.40 2.95
N THR A 180 -52.07 -48.81 2.42
CA THR A 180 -52.12 -49.58 1.17
C THR A 180 -51.85 -48.72 -0.07
N GLN A 181 -52.12 -47.41 0.03
CA GLN A 181 -51.73 -46.40 -0.97
C GLN A 181 -50.27 -45.88 -0.81
N GLY A 182 -49.48 -46.43 0.13
CA GLY A 182 -48.03 -46.19 0.23
C GLY A 182 -47.56 -45.11 1.22
N PHE A 183 -48.46 -44.56 2.03
CA PHE A 183 -48.18 -43.56 3.07
C PHE A 183 -48.07 -44.22 4.46
N VAL A 184 -47.48 -43.53 5.45
CA VAL A 184 -47.22 -44.14 6.77
C VAL A 184 -48.42 -44.04 7.72
N THR A 185 -49.21 -42.97 7.62
CA THR A 185 -50.40 -42.72 8.44
C THR A 185 -51.38 -41.77 7.75
N GLY A 186 -52.51 -41.45 8.41
CA GLY A 186 -53.53 -40.52 7.93
C GLY A 186 -54.91 -41.15 7.70
N GLU A 187 -55.83 -40.35 7.15
CA GLU A 187 -57.18 -40.76 6.78
C GLU A 187 -57.29 -40.67 5.25
N LEU A 188 -57.73 -41.75 4.60
CA LEU A 188 -57.93 -41.80 3.15
C LEU A 188 -59.37 -41.39 2.85
N ALA A 189 -59.60 -40.61 1.80
CA ALA A 189 -60.94 -40.27 1.31
C ALA A 189 -61.13 -40.70 -0.15
N CYS A 190 -62.38 -40.71 -0.62
CA CYS A 190 -62.69 -40.95 -2.03
C CYS A 190 -62.65 -39.65 -2.82
N ASP A 191 -62.12 -39.67 -4.05
CA ASP A 191 -62.18 -38.50 -4.94
C ASP A 191 -63.64 -38.15 -5.32
N PRO A 192 -64.00 -36.86 -5.51
CA PRO A 192 -65.37 -36.46 -5.82
C PRO A 192 -65.93 -36.91 -7.18
N ASP A 193 -65.12 -37.55 -8.02
CA ASP A 193 -65.51 -38.20 -9.28
C ASP A 193 -65.48 -39.74 -9.19
N CYS A 194 -65.12 -40.30 -8.03
CA CYS A 194 -64.96 -41.72 -7.75
C CYS A 194 -63.94 -42.46 -8.64
N GLY A 195 -63.07 -41.72 -9.35
CA GLY A 195 -62.01 -42.27 -10.19
C GLY A 195 -60.71 -42.61 -9.44
N GLY A 196 -60.56 -42.12 -8.21
CA GLY A 196 -59.35 -42.25 -7.40
C GLY A 196 -59.60 -42.07 -5.90
N PHE A 197 -58.51 -41.95 -5.14
CA PHE A 197 -58.54 -41.68 -3.70
C PHE A 197 -57.84 -40.35 -3.39
N ASP A 198 -58.49 -39.50 -2.62
CA ASP A 198 -57.89 -38.29 -2.08
C ASP A 198 -56.90 -38.68 -0.96
N THR A 199 -55.61 -38.61 -1.31
CA THR A 199 -54.48 -38.86 -0.39
C THR A 199 -54.00 -37.59 0.31
N SER A 200 -54.69 -36.44 0.20
CA SER A 200 -54.23 -35.17 0.80
C SER A 200 -54.25 -35.17 2.34
N ALA A 201 -55.03 -36.06 2.95
CA ALA A 201 -55.04 -36.34 4.39
C ALA A 201 -54.17 -37.55 4.79
N CYS A 202 -53.41 -38.14 3.86
CA CYS A 202 -52.37 -39.13 4.12
C CYS A 202 -51.00 -38.48 4.36
N ALA A 203 -50.26 -38.95 5.37
CA ALA A 203 -48.94 -38.44 5.73
C ALA A 203 -47.83 -39.43 5.35
N GLY A 204 -46.87 -38.96 4.55
CA GLY A 204 -45.76 -39.76 4.02
C GLY A 204 -44.52 -39.87 4.90
N ASN A 205 -44.40 -39.06 5.96
CA ASN A 205 -43.30 -39.05 6.93
C ASN A 205 -43.84 -39.17 8.36
N LEU A 206 -42.99 -39.62 9.30
CA LEU A 206 -43.29 -39.61 10.74
C LEU A 206 -42.37 -38.68 11.56
N CYS A 207 -41.44 -38.00 10.89
CA CYS A 207 -40.58 -36.90 11.35
C CYS A 207 -40.78 -36.40 12.80
N GLY A 208 -39.81 -36.72 13.65
CA GLY A 208 -39.80 -36.48 15.09
C GLY A 208 -40.10 -37.73 15.92
N ASN A 209 -39.81 -38.93 15.40
CA ASN A 209 -39.94 -40.20 16.11
C ASN A 209 -38.60 -40.78 16.63
N ASP A 210 -37.46 -40.14 16.33
CA ASP A 210 -36.07 -40.58 16.59
C ASP A 210 -35.67 -41.90 15.88
N THR A 211 -36.17 -42.14 14.68
CA THR A 211 -35.83 -43.30 13.82
C THR A 211 -36.02 -42.96 12.34
N LYS A 212 -34.94 -42.94 11.55
CA LYS A 212 -34.99 -42.60 10.13
C LYS A 212 -35.76 -43.64 9.29
N GLU A 213 -36.91 -43.27 8.73
CA GLU A 213 -37.80 -44.19 8.00
C GLU A 213 -38.18 -43.70 6.58
N GLY A 214 -38.59 -44.62 5.70
CA GLY A 214 -39.15 -44.28 4.39
C GLY A 214 -38.20 -43.54 3.44
N ILE A 215 -38.44 -42.24 3.24
CA ILE A 215 -37.68 -41.33 2.36
C ILE A 215 -36.99 -40.21 3.15
N GLU A 216 -36.96 -40.30 4.47
CA GLU A 216 -36.33 -39.33 5.36
C GLU A 216 -34.81 -39.31 5.14
N VAL A 217 -34.21 -38.12 5.25
CA VAL A 217 -32.75 -37.91 5.24
C VAL A 217 -32.17 -38.11 6.65
N CYS A 218 -32.98 -37.82 7.67
CA CYS A 218 -32.73 -37.97 9.10
C CYS A 218 -34.08 -37.96 9.83
N ASP A 219 -34.15 -38.38 11.09
CA ASP A 219 -35.27 -38.09 11.99
C ASP A 219 -34.74 -37.71 13.38
N GLY A 220 -35.08 -36.51 13.87
CA GLY A 220 -34.81 -36.12 15.26
C GLY A 220 -33.31 -36.16 15.59
N THR A 221 -32.91 -37.13 16.42
CA THR A 221 -31.51 -37.42 16.77
C THR A 221 -30.84 -38.51 15.90
N ASP A 222 -31.57 -39.19 15.02
CA ASP A 222 -31.06 -40.15 14.05
C ASP A 222 -30.63 -39.45 12.74
N LEU A 223 -29.36 -39.06 12.69
CA LEU A 223 -28.74 -38.36 11.57
C LEU A 223 -28.05 -39.31 10.55
N ASP A 224 -28.30 -40.62 10.61
CA ASP A 224 -27.62 -41.67 9.79
C ASP A 224 -26.07 -41.66 9.88
N GLY A 225 -25.53 -41.04 10.93
CA GLY A 225 -24.09 -40.88 11.15
C GLY A 225 -23.43 -39.70 10.44
N GLU A 226 -24.21 -38.83 9.78
CA GLU A 226 -23.72 -37.56 9.21
C GLU A 226 -23.33 -36.57 10.32
N THR A 227 -22.38 -35.69 10.00
CA THR A 227 -21.84 -34.65 10.88
C THR A 227 -21.67 -33.35 10.11
N CYS A 228 -21.34 -32.25 10.80
CA CYS A 228 -20.99 -31.00 10.13
C CYS A 228 -19.84 -31.19 9.11
N ASP A 229 -18.80 -31.97 9.45
CA ASP A 229 -17.65 -32.29 8.58
C ASP A 229 -18.08 -32.98 7.28
N SER A 230 -18.95 -34.00 7.35
CA SER A 230 -19.44 -34.68 6.15
C SER A 230 -20.44 -33.85 5.34
N GLN A 231 -21.07 -32.83 5.95
CA GLN A 231 -21.88 -31.82 5.27
C GLN A 231 -21.06 -30.60 4.78
N GLY A 232 -19.75 -30.55 5.03
CA GLY A 232 -18.81 -29.54 4.50
C GLY A 232 -18.44 -28.40 5.46
N PHE A 233 -18.84 -28.45 6.72
CA PHE A 233 -18.58 -27.47 7.77
C PHE A 233 -17.56 -28.01 8.78
N PHE A 234 -16.59 -27.23 9.24
CA PHE A 234 -15.46 -27.77 10.00
C PHE A 234 -15.85 -28.36 11.39
N ALA A 235 -16.88 -27.84 12.05
CA ALA A 235 -17.41 -28.41 13.30
C ALA A 235 -18.87 -27.98 13.59
N GLY A 236 -19.33 -28.24 14.82
CA GLY A 236 -20.63 -27.82 15.35
C GLY A 236 -21.63 -28.97 15.57
N ASP A 237 -22.85 -28.61 15.95
CA ASP A 237 -23.95 -29.54 16.20
C ASP A 237 -24.86 -29.60 14.96
N LEU A 238 -24.74 -30.67 14.16
CA LEU A 238 -25.68 -30.95 13.07
C LEU A 238 -27.04 -31.38 13.65
N ALA A 239 -28.14 -30.93 13.06
CA ALA A 239 -29.49 -31.33 13.46
C ALA A 239 -30.34 -31.78 12.26
N CYS A 240 -31.52 -32.32 12.52
CA CYS A 240 -32.51 -32.65 11.49
C CYS A 240 -33.59 -31.56 11.39
N ASN A 241 -33.97 -31.13 10.18
CA ASN A 241 -35.11 -30.21 10.03
C ASN A 241 -36.42 -30.89 10.42
N ALA A 242 -37.39 -30.11 10.92
CA ALA A 242 -38.72 -30.57 11.32
C ALA A 242 -39.64 -31.07 10.16
N GLY A 243 -39.08 -31.24 8.95
CA GLY A 243 -39.72 -31.96 7.84
C GLY A 243 -38.93 -33.18 7.35
N CYS A 244 -37.78 -33.47 7.95
CA CYS A 244 -36.92 -34.65 7.75
C CYS A 244 -36.39 -34.89 6.32
N GLY A 245 -36.67 -33.99 5.37
CA GLY A 245 -36.12 -34.01 4.01
C GLY A 245 -34.73 -33.38 3.84
N SER A 246 -34.14 -32.81 4.90
CA SER A 246 -32.76 -32.27 4.89
C SER A 246 -32.23 -32.03 6.31
N PHE A 247 -30.90 -31.99 6.45
CA PHE A 247 -30.25 -31.54 7.69
C PHE A 247 -30.43 -30.04 7.93
N ASP A 248 -30.48 -29.66 9.21
CA ASP A 248 -30.34 -28.29 9.68
C ASP A 248 -28.87 -28.06 10.05
N THR A 249 -28.19 -27.24 9.24
CA THR A 249 -26.77 -26.88 9.42
C THR A 249 -26.60 -25.58 10.21
N SER A 250 -27.65 -25.01 10.79
CA SER A 250 -27.56 -23.74 11.54
C SER A 250 -26.84 -23.86 12.89
N GLY A 251 -26.63 -25.09 13.38
CA GLY A 251 -25.73 -25.41 14.50
C GLY A 251 -24.30 -25.79 14.09
N CYS A 252 -24.01 -25.89 12.79
CA CYS A 252 -22.66 -26.09 12.27
C CYS A 252 -21.89 -24.76 12.20
N VAL A 253 -20.56 -24.85 12.25
CA VAL A 253 -19.64 -23.72 12.08
C VAL A 253 -18.66 -24.01 10.95
N ASP A 254 -18.53 -23.06 10.03
CA ASP A 254 -17.56 -23.11 8.92
C ASP A 254 -16.10 -23.01 9.40
N ASN A 255 -15.88 -22.50 10.62
CA ASN A 255 -14.58 -22.19 11.19
C ASN A 255 -14.58 -22.29 12.75
N ILE A 256 -13.42 -22.36 13.41
CA ILE A 256 -13.32 -22.49 14.90
C ILE A 256 -12.33 -21.47 15.48
N CYS A 257 -12.67 -20.20 15.31
CA CYS A 257 -11.88 -19.08 15.81
C CYS A 257 -11.44 -19.22 17.28
N GLY A 258 -10.12 -19.16 17.51
CA GLY A 258 -9.46 -19.29 18.80
C GLY A 258 -8.86 -20.69 19.07
N ASN A 259 -8.50 -21.45 18.03
CA ASN A 259 -7.87 -22.77 18.13
C ASN A 259 -6.33 -22.79 17.90
N ASP A 260 -5.72 -21.65 17.52
CA ASP A 260 -4.32 -21.44 17.08
C ASP A 260 -3.92 -22.15 15.75
N SER A 261 -4.84 -22.30 14.78
CA SER A 261 -4.61 -22.87 13.44
C SER A 261 -5.57 -22.28 12.39
N ILE A 262 -5.06 -21.65 11.32
CA ILE A 262 -5.90 -21.02 10.27
C ILE A 262 -6.59 -22.08 9.41
N GLU A 263 -7.93 -22.14 9.48
CA GLU A 263 -8.76 -23.17 8.86
C GLU A 263 -9.96 -22.58 8.08
N GLY A 264 -10.51 -23.35 7.13
CA GLY A 264 -11.71 -22.96 6.37
C GLY A 264 -11.58 -21.64 5.59
N THR A 265 -12.28 -20.60 6.06
CA THR A 265 -12.30 -19.24 5.49
C THR A 265 -11.63 -18.19 6.37
N GLU A 266 -10.89 -18.59 7.40
CA GLU A 266 -10.24 -17.68 8.34
C GLU A 266 -9.11 -16.89 7.69
N GLU A 267 -8.95 -15.63 8.11
CA GLU A 267 -7.80 -14.80 7.72
C GLU A 267 -6.61 -14.98 8.69
N CYS A 268 -6.91 -15.36 9.92
CA CYS A 268 -6.01 -15.63 11.04
C CYS A 268 -6.76 -16.48 12.08
N ASP A 269 -6.05 -17.12 13.01
CA ASP A 269 -6.65 -17.65 14.24
C ASP A 269 -5.73 -17.37 15.43
N GLY A 270 -6.25 -16.71 16.46
CA GLY A 270 -5.57 -16.63 17.76
C GLY A 270 -4.17 -16.00 17.65
N THR A 271 -3.13 -16.84 17.79
CA THR A 271 -1.73 -16.45 17.60
C THR A 271 -1.12 -16.88 16.24
N ASP A 272 -1.81 -17.69 15.43
CA ASP A 272 -1.46 -17.94 14.03
C ASP A 272 -2.01 -16.84 13.12
N LEU A 273 -1.15 -15.90 12.75
CA LEU A 273 -1.44 -14.82 11.81
C LEU A 273 -1.02 -15.18 10.37
N GLY A 274 -0.70 -16.44 10.08
CA GLY A 274 -0.22 -16.90 8.77
C GLY A 274 1.16 -16.35 8.42
N GLY A 275 1.93 -15.93 9.42
CA GLY A 275 3.21 -15.22 9.27
C GLY A 275 3.08 -13.73 8.93
N ARG A 276 1.88 -13.14 8.99
CA ARG A 276 1.68 -11.69 8.85
C ARG A 276 2.09 -10.92 10.10
N THR A 277 2.38 -9.64 9.90
CA THR A 277 2.89 -8.69 10.90
C THR A 277 2.38 -7.29 10.54
N CYS A 278 2.40 -6.34 11.49
CA CYS A 278 2.08 -4.94 11.17
C CYS A 278 2.84 -4.41 9.94
N VAL A 279 4.11 -4.83 9.78
CA VAL A 279 4.99 -4.45 8.65
C VAL A 279 4.54 -5.06 7.31
N SER A 280 3.94 -6.25 7.28
CA SER A 280 3.40 -6.81 6.04
C SER A 280 2.07 -6.18 5.63
N GLU A 281 1.26 -5.74 6.59
CA GLU A 281 -0.03 -5.08 6.34
C GLU A 281 0.10 -3.56 6.10
N GLY A 282 1.33 -3.03 6.10
CA GLY A 282 1.66 -1.65 5.69
C GLY A 282 1.95 -0.66 6.84
N PHE A 283 1.83 -1.08 8.09
CA PHE A 283 2.11 -0.29 9.29
C PHE A 283 3.61 -0.31 9.63
N PHE A 284 4.08 0.60 10.49
CA PHE A 284 5.52 0.70 10.80
C PHE A 284 6.00 -0.39 11.79
N ALA A 285 5.23 -0.64 12.85
CA ALA A 285 5.54 -1.58 13.92
C ALA A 285 4.26 -1.93 14.71
N GLY A 286 4.43 -2.58 15.87
CA GLY A 286 3.36 -2.89 16.82
C GLY A 286 3.02 -4.37 16.91
N ASP A 287 2.03 -4.68 17.74
CA ASP A 287 1.51 -6.03 17.95
C ASP A 287 0.27 -6.23 17.07
N LEU A 288 0.43 -7.00 15.98
CA LEU A 288 -0.70 -7.44 15.15
C LEU A 288 -1.44 -8.56 15.90
N ALA A 289 -2.78 -8.52 15.90
CA ALA A 289 -3.62 -9.55 16.47
C ALA A 289 -4.62 -10.10 15.45
N CYS A 290 -5.32 -11.17 15.81
CA CYS A 290 -6.48 -11.64 15.07
C CYS A 290 -7.76 -11.06 15.68
N ASP A 291 -8.75 -10.68 14.86
CA ASP A 291 -10.08 -10.31 15.38
C ASP A 291 -10.76 -11.51 16.07
N ALA A 292 -11.63 -11.23 17.03
CA ALA A 292 -12.35 -12.25 17.79
C ALA A 292 -13.36 -13.07 16.96
N GLY A 293 -13.60 -12.71 15.70
CA GLY A 293 -14.32 -13.52 14.72
C GLY A 293 -13.44 -14.19 13.65
N CYS A 294 -12.11 -14.00 13.65
CA CYS A 294 -11.14 -14.59 12.71
C CYS A 294 -11.36 -14.28 11.21
N ASN A 295 -12.26 -13.35 10.91
CA ASN A 295 -12.60 -12.89 9.55
C ASN A 295 -11.70 -11.72 9.08
N SER A 296 -10.83 -11.21 9.94
CA SER A 296 -9.92 -10.09 9.67
C SER A 296 -8.82 -10.01 10.71
N LEU A 297 -7.69 -9.39 10.36
CA LEU A 297 -6.65 -9.01 11.32
C LEU A 297 -7.05 -7.77 12.14
N ASP A 298 -6.79 -7.79 13.45
CA ASP A 298 -6.91 -6.62 14.31
C ASP A 298 -5.61 -5.82 14.28
N THR A 299 -5.65 -4.68 13.58
CA THR A 299 -4.52 -3.75 13.45
C THR A 299 -4.53 -2.67 14.54
N SER A 300 -5.37 -2.74 15.56
CA SER A 300 -5.45 -1.73 16.62
C SER A 300 -4.23 -1.71 17.56
N GLY A 301 -3.46 -2.79 17.60
CA GLY A 301 -2.13 -2.86 18.21
C GLY A 301 -0.97 -2.47 17.28
N CYS A 302 -1.23 -2.23 15.98
CA CYS A 302 -0.24 -1.73 15.03
C CYS A 302 -0.12 -0.19 15.09
N VAL A 303 1.09 0.32 14.90
CA VAL A 303 1.35 1.77 14.84
C VAL A 303 1.54 2.25 13.39
N ASP A 304 0.57 3.04 12.92
CA ASP A 304 0.52 3.62 11.58
C ASP A 304 1.34 4.92 11.52
N ASN A 305 2.66 4.79 11.64
CA ASN A 305 3.65 5.86 11.65
C ASN A 305 3.35 7.00 12.65
N ILE A 306 3.89 6.88 13.87
CA ILE A 306 3.73 7.85 14.98
C ILE A 306 4.19 9.26 14.55
N CYS A 307 5.24 9.32 13.71
CA CYS A 307 5.83 10.51 13.12
C CYS A 307 4.82 11.40 12.37
N GLY A 308 4.32 12.43 13.06
CA GLY A 308 3.30 13.37 12.62
C GLY A 308 2.28 13.77 13.70
N ASN A 309 2.41 13.28 14.94
CA ASN A 309 1.45 13.46 16.03
C ASN A 309 1.79 14.60 17.01
N HIS A 310 2.96 15.25 16.86
CA HIS A 310 3.54 16.31 17.69
C HIS A 310 3.96 15.91 19.13
N LEU A 311 3.95 14.63 19.48
CA LEU A 311 4.56 14.08 20.69
C LEU A 311 5.94 13.49 20.34
N VAL A 312 6.72 13.05 21.32
CA VAL A 312 7.91 12.23 21.04
C VAL A 312 7.87 11.04 21.98
N GLU A 313 7.75 9.85 21.41
CA GLU A 313 7.50 8.60 22.12
C GLU A 313 8.80 7.76 22.26
N GLU A 314 8.79 6.64 23.00
CA GLU A 314 10.05 5.98 23.44
C GLU A 314 10.96 5.42 22.32
N VAL A 315 10.50 5.43 21.06
CA VAL A 315 11.27 5.01 19.88
C VAL A 315 11.78 6.23 19.08
N GLU A 316 11.18 7.40 19.26
CA GLU A 316 11.38 8.57 18.41
C GLU A 316 12.47 9.50 18.92
N THR A 317 13.15 10.15 17.97
CA THR A 317 14.16 11.17 18.26
C THR A 317 13.55 12.57 18.29
N CYS A 318 12.51 12.79 17.48
CA CYS A 318 11.71 14.01 17.39
C CYS A 318 10.38 13.71 16.68
N ASP A 319 9.49 14.71 16.54
CA ASP A 319 8.32 14.69 15.66
C ASP A 319 8.10 16.08 15.04
N LEU A 320 7.99 16.18 13.71
CA LEU A 320 7.76 17.42 12.96
C LEU A 320 8.48 18.68 13.53
N GLU A 321 7.74 19.58 14.21
CA GLU A 321 8.27 20.79 14.86
C GLU A 321 8.73 20.55 16.32
N ASN A 322 8.28 19.46 16.94
CA ASN A 322 8.71 18.99 18.27
C ASN A 322 10.06 18.26 18.20
N VAL A 323 11.11 19.03 17.92
CA VAL A 323 12.50 18.56 17.85
C VAL A 323 13.15 18.38 19.24
N ASN A 324 12.38 17.99 20.27
CA ASN A 324 12.83 17.85 21.66
C ASN A 324 13.54 19.08 22.27
N GLY A 325 13.33 20.26 21.68
CA GLY A 325 14.01 21.50 22.05
C GLY A 325 15.42 21.68 21.45
N MET A 326 15.87 20.78 20.58
CA MET A 326 17.09 20.94 19.79
C MET A 326 17.00 22.17 18.90
N THR A 327 18.11 22.90 18.80
CA THR A 327 18.26 24.07 17.95
C THR A 327 19.39 23.84 16.95
N CYS A 328 19.47 24.69 15.92
CA CYS A 328 20.61 24.66 15.00
C CYS A 328 21.94 24.87 15.73
N GLN A 329 21.93 25.58 16.87
CA GLN A 329 23.13 25.88 17.66
C GLN A 329 23.67 24.65 18.40
N ASP A 330 22.81 23.65 18.68
CA ASP A 330 23.22 22.34 19.20
C ASP A 330 23.89 21.47 18.11
N TYR A 331 23.69 21.83 16.83
CA TYR A 331 24.39 21.32 15.65
C TYR A 331 25.47 22.30 15.13
N GLY A 332 25.99 23.17 16.00
CA GLY A 332 27.03 24.16 15.68
C GLY A 332 26.56 25.36 14.83
N CYS A 333 25.37 25.30 14.26
CA CYS A 333 24.89 26.30 13.31
C CYS A 333 24.32 27.57 13.97
N PHE A 334 24.74 28.74 13.48
CA PHE A 334 24.36 30.06 14.02
C PHE A 334 22.84 30.32 14.09
N SER A 335 22.07 29.91 13.07
CA SER A 335 20.63 30.20 12.95
C SER A 335 19.88 29.16 12.09
N GLY A 336 18.64 29.46 11.70
CA GLY A 336 17.77 28.59 10.90
C GLY A 336 16.77 27.82 11.76
N THR A 337 16.35 26.64 11.31
CA THR A 337 15.38 25.78 11.99
C THR A 337 15.74 24.31 11.77
N VAL A 338 15.93 23.57 12.87
CA VAL A 338 15.91 22.10 12.85
C VAL A 338 14.45 21.68 12.72
N VAL A 339 14.16 20.76 11.80
CA VAL A 339 12.88 20.05 11.77
C VAL A 339 13.16 18.56 11.94
N CYS A 340 12.15 17.78 12.31
CA CYS A 340 12.32 16.33 12.33
C CYS A 340 12.34 15.76 10.90
N ALA A 341 13.19 14.78 10.63
CA ALA A 341 13.15 14.05 9.38
C ALA A 341 11.84 13.23 9.28
N SER A 342 11.43 12.88 8.07
CA SER A 342 10.17 12.14 7.83
C SER A 342 10.18 10.68 8.30
N ASP A 343 11.25 10.23 8.96
CA ASP A 343 11.35 8.93 9.64
C ASP A 343 11.28 9.03 11.17
N CYS A 344 11.32 10.25 11.72
CA CYS A 344 11.43 10.58 13.15
C CYS A 344 12.59 9.90 13.92
N MET A 345 13.53 9.27 13.21
CA MET A 345 14.77 8.70 13.75
C MET A 345 15.94 9.68 13.67
N SER A 346 15.78 10.79 12.95
CA SER A 346 16.84 11.77 12.70
C SER A 346 16.31 13.20 12.60
N TYR A 347 17.21 14.18 12.76
CA TYR A 347 16.91 15.60 12.64
C TYR A 347 17.31 16.09 11.24
N ASP A 348 16.40 16.73 10.51
CA ASP A 348 16.71 17.44 9.28
C ASP A 348 17.27 18.83 9.61
N ILE A 349 18.58 18.97 9.43
CA ILE A 349 19.33 20.22 9.60
C ILE A 349 19.46 21.02 8.29
N THR A 350 18.79 20.62 7.19
CA THR A 350 18.79 21.40 5.92
C THR A 350 18.13 22.77 6.09
N GLY A 351 17.26 22.93 7.09
CA GLY A 351 16.69 24.21 7.50
C GLY A 351 17.63 25.07 8.36
N CYS A 352 18.77 24.53 8.83
CA CYS A 352 19.76 25.30 9.57
C CYS A 352 20.60 26.17 8.63
N GLN A 353 20.83 27.41 9.07
CA GLN A 353 21.58 28.42 8.33
C GLN A 353 22.63 29.00 9.25
N ALA A 354 23.86 28.55 9.05
CA ALA A 354 25.02 29.17 9.66
C ALA A 354 25.68 30.17 8.70
N GLY A 355 26.71 30.83 9.20
CA GLY A 355 27.19 32.11 8.68
C GLY A 355 28.49 32.04 7.89
N HIS A 356 29.09 30.86 7.69
CA HIS A 356 30.40 30.74 7.08
C HIS A 356 30.51 29.54 6.14
N ASP A 357 31.01 29.84 4.94
CA ASP A 357 31.32 28.96 3.82
C ASP A 357 32.69 29.48 3.36
N GLU A 358 33.78 28.91 3.89
CA GLU A 358 35.14 29.45 3.77
C GLU A 358 35.64 29.38 2.32
N ASP A 359 35.32 28.30 1.61
CA ASP A 359 35.85 28.02 0.27
C ASP A 359 34.86 28.25 -0.89
N GLY A 360 33.56 28.43 -0.60
CA GLY A 360 32.52 28.77 -1.57
C GLY A 360 31.82 27.57 -2.22
N ASP A 361 31.89 26.40 -1.58
CA ASP A 361 31.28 25.12 -1.97
C ASP A 361 29.74 25.18 -2.01
N GLY A 362 29.12 25.86 -1.04
CA GLY A 362 27.68 25.85 -0.80
C GLY A 362 27.22 24.98 0.38
N ARG A 363 28.12 24.33 1.11
CA ARG A 363 27.92 23.94 2.53
C ARG A 363 28.23 25.10 3.46
N ASP A 364 27.72 25.02 4.69
CA ASP A 364 28.30 25.80 5.80
C ASP A 364 29.38 24.94 6.46
N ASP A 365 30.45 25.58 6.87
CA ASP A 365 31.66 24.95 7.40
C ASP A 365 31.42 23.98 8.59
N ASN A 366 30.32 24.14 9.35
CA ASN A 366 29.98 23.25 10.46
C ASN A 366 29.28 21.95 10.01
N CYS A 367 28.83 21.90 8.77
CA CYS A 367 28.10 20.80 8.13
C CYS A 367 28.84 20.26 6.89
N ASP A 368 30.12 20.61 6.76
CA ASP A 368 31.02 20.26 5.66
C ASP A 368 32.05 19.22 6.13
N ASN A 369 32.24 18.15 5.36
CA ASN A 369 33.29 17.15 5.62
C ASN A 369 34.69 17.59 5.15
N CYS A 370 34.81 18.72 4.46
CA CYS A 370 36.04 19.43 4.18
C CYS A 370 35.88 20.97 4.24
N PRO A 371 35.71 21.59 5.44
CA PRO A 371 35.38 23.01 5.69
C PRO A 371 36.32 24.12 5.16
N SER A 372 37.11 23.82 4.13
CA SER A 372 38.14 24.65 3.55
C SER A 372 38.69 24.09 2.20
N TYR A 373 38.17 22.99 1.63
CA TYR A 373 38.66 22.34 0.39
C TYR A 373 37.57 21.98 -0.67
N TYR A 374 36.69 22.93 -1.01
CA TYR A 374 35.72 22.95 -2.13
C TYR A 374 35.34 21.57 -2.71
N ASN A 375 34.29 20.96 -2.17
CA ASN A 375 33.84 19.63 -2.55
C ASN A 375 32.29 19.48 -2.52
N PRO A 376 31.50 20.19 -3.37
CA PRO A 376 30.04 20.33 -3.17
C PRO A 376 29.22 19.02 -3.13
N GLY A 377 29.79 17.96 -3.72
CA GLY A 377 29.25 16.60 -3.67
C GLY A 377 29.50 15.84 -2.37
N GLN A 378 30.26 16.42 -1.42
CA GLN A 378 30.60 15.89 -0.10
C GLN A 378 31.08 14.43 -0.15
N ALA A 379 31.98 14.15 -1.09
CA ALA A 379 32.52 12.81 -1.29
C ALA A 379 33.43 12.42 -0.12
N ASP A 380 33.08 11.31 0.51
CA ASP A 380 33.78 10.60 1.58
C ASP A 380 33.74 9.12 1.18
N ALA A 381 34.89 8.55 0.82
CA ALA A 381 34.98 7.25 0.16
C ALA A 381 35.08 6.04 1.11
N ASP A 382 35.44 6.22 2.39
CA ASP A 382 35.53 5.14 3.38
C ASP A 382 34.67 5.35 4.65
N GLY A 383 34.08 6.53 4.84
CA GLY A 383 32.94 6.79 5.71
C GLY A 383 33.29 7.30 7.11
N ASP A 384 34.40 8.01 7.28
CA ASP A 384 34.87 8.50 8.60
C ASP A 384 34.43 9.93 8.96
N GLY A 385 33.84 10.66 8.01
CA GLY A 385 33.40 12.05 8.19
C GLY A 385 34.42 13.11 7.75
N VAL A 386 35.55 12.73 7.16
CA VAL A 386 36.45 13.60 6.39
C VAL A 386 36.24 13.36 4.90
N GLY A 387 36.18 14.43 4.09
CA GLY A 387 36.01 14.28 2.65
C GLY A 387 37.30 14.00 1.87
N ASP A 388 37.18 13.30 0.74
CA ASP A 388 38.26 12.95 -0.20
C ASP A 388 39.17 14.15 -0.56
N ALA A 389 38.61 15.36 -0.58
CA ALA A 389 39.28 16.58 -1.05
C ALA A 389 40.32 17.15 -0.06
N CYS A 390 40.02 17.12 1.24
CA CYS A 390 40.89 17.58 2.32
C CYS A 390 41.77 16.45 2.90
N GLU A 391 41.43 15.21 2.60
CA GLU A 391 42.29 14.03 2.68
C GLU A 391 43.42 14.05 1.65
N ALA A 392 43.13 14.33 0.37
CA ALA A 392 44.07 14.14 -0.74
C ALA A 392 45.35 15.01 -0.69
N SER A 393 45.40 16.03 0.16
CA SER A 393 46.59 16.82 0.47
C SER A 393 47.53 16.13 1.49
N SER A 394 47.02 15.16 2.25
CA SER A 394 47.80 14.42 3.26
C SER A 394 48.75 13.38 2.64
N PRO A 395 50.07 13.44 2.93
CA PRO A 395 51.01 12.36 2.61
C PRO A 395 51.00 11.22 3.63
N LEU A 396 50.24 11.37 4.73
CA LEU A 396 50.19 10.44 5.85
C LEU A 396 48.71 10.08 6.08
N THR A 397 48.32 8.88 5.63
CA THR A 397 46.95 8.36 5.71
C THR A 397 46.57 8.05 7.15
N PHE A 398 46.17 9.10 7.87
CA PHE A 398 45.68 9.04 9.24
C PHE A 398 44.73 10.19 9.61
N VAL A 399 44.30 11.04 8.66
CA VAL A 399 43.44 12.20 8.94
C VAL A 399 42.00 11.74 8.82
N ASN A 400 41.54 11.02 9.84
CA ASN A 400 40.32 10.20 9.79
C ASN A 400 39.23 10.71 10.76
N ASN A 401 39.33 11.98 11.18
CA ASN A 401 38.23 12.73 11.78
C ASN A 401 38.54 14.24 11.86
N ILE A 402 37.53 15.10 11.68
CA ILE A 402 37.57 16.52 12.09
C ILE A 402 37.28 16.61 13.59
N HIS A 403 38.31 16.58 14.43
CA HIS A 403 38.13 16.57 15.90
C HIS A 403 37.66 17.92 16.47
N LEU A 404 38.11 19.02 15.89
CA LEU A 404 37.69 20.37 16.25
C LEU A 404 37.75 21.27 15.03
N PHE A 405 36.69 22.05 14.85
CA PHE A 405 36.61 23.14 13.90
C PHE A 405 36.06 24.39 14.62
N ASP A 406 36.64 25.57 14.35
CA ASP A 406 36.31 26.85 15.00
C ASP A 406 36.21 27.94 13.89
N PRO A 407 35.05 28.08 13.21
CA PRO A 407 34.87 28.92 11.99
C PRO A 407 34.87 30.43 12.23
N LEU A 408 34.83 30.84 13.49
CA LEU A 408 34.69 32.24 13.90
C LEU A 408 35.59 32.55 15.11
N MET A 409 36.53 31.65 15.43
CA MET A 409 37.47 31.76 16.55
C MET A 409 36.77 32.14 17.87
N SER A 410 35.55 31.62 18.07
CA SER A 410 34.45 32.37 18.69
C SER A 410 34.37 32.25 20.21
N SER A 411 35.41 31.72 20.86
CA SER A 411 35.40 31.42 22.29
C SER A 411 36.73 31.78 22.96
N GLN A 412 36.89 33.05 23.35
CA GLN A 412 38.08 33.51 24.09
C GLN A 412 38.33 32.75 25.43
N SER A 413 37.32 32.06 25.96
CA SER A 413 37.44 31.16 27.12
C SER A 413 38.19 29.85 26.83
N GLU A 414 38.38 29.49 25.56
CA GLU A 414 39.05 28.25 25.12
C GLU A 414 40.44 28.50 24.52
N TRP A 415 40.87 29.76 24.44
CA TRP A 415 42.13 30.21 23.84
C TRP A 415 43.05 30.88 24.87
N SER A 416 44.01 30.13 25.43
CA SER A 416 45.01 30.66 26.35
C SER A 416 46.10 31.46 25.62
N MET A 417 46.18 32.76 25.91
CA MET A 417 47.33 33.59 25.50
C MET A 417 48.57 33.26 26.33
N TYR A 418 49.70 32.94 25.70
CA TYR A 418 50.94 32.66 26.42
C TYR A 418 51.58 33.95 26.98
N PRO A 419 51.78 34.10 28.30
CA PRO A 419 52.13 35.40 28.91
C PRO A 419 53.44 36.05 28.47
N ALA A 420 54.35 35.33 27.81
CA ALA A 420 55.60 35.91 27.27
C ALA A 420 55.45 36.50 25.86
N TYR A 421 54.36 36.19 25.15
CA TYR A 421 54.08 36.62 23.78
C TYR A 421 52.68 37.26 23.74
N SER A 422 52.58 38.51 24.20
CA SER A 422 51.32 39.24 24.37
C SER A 422 51.03 40.20 23.22
N GLY A 423 49.80 40.17 22.69
CA GLY A 423 49.25 41.20 21.80
C GLY A 423 47.76 41.39 22.05
N THR A 424 47.04 41.89 21.06
CA THR A 424 45.59 42.13 21.14
C THR A 424 44.84 41.29 20.13
N TRP A 425 44.02 40.36 20.63
CA TRP A 425 42.96 39.66 19.89
C TRP A 425 41.67 40.46 20.02
N SER A 426 41.08 40.87 18.89
CA SER A 426 39.80 41.60 18.86
C SER A 426 38.67 40.65 18.47
N TYR A 427 37.88 40.22 19.47
CA TYR A 427 36.77 39.26 19.30
C TYR A 427 35.71 39.74 18.30
N GLY A 428 35.28 38.87 17.38
CA GLY A 428 34.24 39.18 16.37
C GLY A 428 34.72 40.09 15.23
N ALA A 429 36.03 40.31 15.15
CA ALA A 429 36.76 40.72 13.95
C ALA A 429 38.00 39.84 13.71
N ASP A 430 38.25 38.92 14.66
CA ASP A 430 39.25 37.84 14.75
C ASP A 430 40.65 38.22 14.28
N GLU A 431 40.94 39.50 14.52
CA GLU A 431 42.17 40.21 14.27
C GLU A 431 43.11 40.03 15.46
N ILE A 432 44.27 39.40 15.21
CA ILE A 432 45.41 39.39 16.12
C ILE A 432 46.42 40.43 15.61
N ASP A 433 46.54 41.54 16.35
CA ASP A 433 47.65 42.47 16.18
C ASP A 433 48.84 42.02 17.06
N ALA A 434 49.91 41.59 16.39
CA ALA A 434 51.17 41.18 16.98
C ALA A 434 52.34 42.06 16.49
N SER A 435 52.07 43.33 16.14
CA SER A 435 53.08 44.34 15.74
C SER A 435 54.13 44.61 16.83
N ALA A 436 53.88 44.20 18.08
CA ALA A 436 54.84 44.23 19.16
C ALA A 436 56.03 43.25 18.95
N ALA A 437 57.22 43.66 19.36
CA ALA A 437 58.50 42.98 19.03
C ALA A 437 58.68 41.54 19.57
N PHE A 438 57.74 41.02 20.36
CA PHE A 438 57.75 39.64 20.90
C PHE A 438 56.76 38.70 20.19
N GLY A 439 55.86 39.24 19.37
CA GLY A 439 54.73 38.51 18.79
C GLY A 439 53.65 38.14 19.80
N SER A 440 52.65 37.42 19.31
CA SER A 440 51.48 36.99 20.07
C SER A 440 51.24 35.51 19.85
N THR A 441 50.85 34.77 20.88
CA THR A 441 50.67 33.31 20.79
C THR A 441 49.49 32.86 21.61
N TYR A 442 48.56 32.17 20.95
CA TYR A 442 47.31 31.69 21.52
C TYR A 442 47.21 30.20 21.29
N ILE A 443 46.88 29.47 22.36
CA ILE A 443 46.91 28.02 22.43
C ILE A 443 45.52 27.53 22.79
N ARG A 444 44.94 26.65 21.97
CA ARG A 444 43.58 26.12 22.16
C ARG A 444 43.61 25.11 23.31
N ASP A 445 42.94 25.42 24.41
CA ASP A 445 43.20 24.78 25.69
C ASP A 445 42.77 23.32 25.78
N ASN A 446 41.78 22.91 24.99
CA ASN A 446 41.24 21.55 24.96
C ASN A 446 42.02 20.57 24.06
N THR A 447 43.12 21.02 23.43
CA THR A 447 43.86 20.21 22.46
C THR A 447 44.89 19.32 23.13
N THR A 448 44.65 18.00 23.17
CA THR A 448 45.66 17.00 23.50
C THR A 448 45.66 15.89 22.45
N PRO A 449 46.33 16.12 21.31
CA PRO A 449 46.40 15.15 20.24
C PRO A 449 47.06 13.84 20.65
N GLN A 450 46.74 12.80 19.88
CA GLN A 450 47.50 11.56 19.86
C GLN A 450 48.88 11.80 19.23
N GLN A 451 49.64 10.72 18.97
CA GLN A 451 50.95 10.84 18.32
C GLN A 451 50.87 11.39 16.88
N ASN A 452 49.72 11.22 16.22
CA ASN A 452 49.39 11.72 14.89
C ASN A 452 48.27 12.76 14.99
N TYR A 453 48.30 13.80 14.16
CA TYR A 453 47.24 14.81 13.97
C TYR A 453 47.59 15.77 12.81
N SER A 454 46.64 16.64 12.44
CA SER A 454 46.91 17.83 11.63
C SER A 454 46.31 19.08 12.27
N VAL A 455 47.03 20.19 12.29
CA VAL A 455 46.47 21.52 12.63
C VAL A 455 46.45 22.41 11.38
N GLU A 456 45.34 23.12 11.15
CA GLU A 456 45.15 24.05 10.03
C GLU A 456 44.62 25.40 10.55
N THR A 457 44.92 26.47 9.82
CA THR A 457 44.26 27.76 9.98
C THR A 457 44.25 28.52 8.67
N THR A 458 43.14 29.18 8.36
CA THR A 458 43.02 30.13 7.25
C THR A 458 42.95 31.56 7.79
N PHE A 459 43.60 32.49 7.10
CA PHE A 459 43.77 33.87 7.53
C PHE A 459 43.99 34.80 6.34
N HIS A 460 43.82 36.10 6.55
CA HIS A 460 44.26 37.13 5.61
C HIS A 460 45.00 38.27 6.31
N TYR A 461 45.89 38.94 5.57
CA TYR A 461 46.52 40.18 6.03
C TYR A 461 45.55 41.35 5.76
N PRO A 462 45.13 42.15 6.75
CA PRO A 462 44.21 43.27 6.52
C PRO A 462 44.92 44.53 5.99
N ALA A 463 46.25 44.62 6.12
CA ALA A 463 47.09 45.72 5.64
C ALA A 463 48.57 45.30 5.58
N ALA A 464 49.37 46.07 4.84
CA ALA A 464 50.84 45.94 4.77
C ALA A 464 51.51 45.94 6.16
N PRO A 465 52.66 45.25 6.33
CA PRO A 465 53.21 44.96 7.64
C PRO A 465 53.82 46.20 8.31
N GLY A 466 53.82 46.20 9.65
CA GLY A 466 54.38 47.31 10.44
C GLY A 466 55.91 47.31 10.54
N ALA A 467 56.56 46.18 10.28
CA ALA A 467 58.02 46.02 10.31
C ALA A 467 58.47 44.74 9.58
N ASP A 468 59.67 44.79 9.00
CA ASP A 468 60.35 43.66 8.36
C ASP A 468 60.43 42.41 9.27
N ASN A 469 60.56 41.24 8.65
CA ASN A 469 60.68 39.93 9.31
C ASN A 469 59.37 39.63 10.09
N ASN A 470 58.31 39.32 9.33
CA ASN A 470 56.93 39.19 9.78
C ASN A 470 56.29 37.86 9.34
N TRP A 471 55.55 37.20 10.22
CA TRP A 471 54.92 35.92 9.89
C TRP A 471 53.65 35.59 10.69
N VAL A 472 52.86 34.71 10.09
CA VAL A 472 51.78 33.93 10.72
C VAL A 472 52.24 32.48 10.82
N ALA A 473 51.81 31.76 11.86
CA ALA A 473 52.23 30.40 12.13
C ALA A 473 51.14 29.56 12.83
N VAL A 474 51.07 28.28 12.48
CA VAL A 474 50.43 27.26 13.33
C VAL A 474 51.49 26.70 14.29
N VAL A 475 51.15 26.63 15.58
CA VAL A 475 52.03 26.09 16.63
C VAL A 475 51.47 24.77 17.14
N PHE A 476 52.35 23.81 17.42
CA PHE A 476 51.96 22.45 17.78
C PHE A 476 53.01 21.75 18.65
N ALA A 477 52.65 20.58 19.19
CA ALA A 477 53.37 19.88 20.26
C ALA A 477 53.72 20.78 21.46
N TRP A 478 52.84 21.74 21.77
CA TRP A 478 53.07 22.77 22.77
C TRP A 478 53.00 22.18 24.19
N GLN A 479 54.16 22.08 24.83
CA GLN A 479 54.35 21.46 26.12
C GLN A 479 54.91 22.47 27.11
N THR A 480 54.25 22.63 28.26
CA THR A 480 54.73 23.45 29.38
C THR A 480 55.06 22.57 30.59
N ASN A 481 55.98 23.05 31.43
CA ASN A 481 56.21 22.43 32.73
C ASN A 481 55.10 22.83 33.74
N THR A 482 55.18 22.29 34.96
CA THR A 482 54.22 22.56 36.06
C THR A 482 54.17 24.01 36.56
N LEU A 483 55.02 24.90 36.04
CA LEU A 483 55.01 26.35 36.28
C LEU A 483 54.47 27.14 35.07
N GLY A 484 53.93 26.46 34.06
CA GLY A 484 53.42 27.07 32.83
C GLY A 484 54.52 27.53 31.84
N ILE A 485 55.79 27.20 32.08
CA ILE A 485 56.90 27.63 31.22
C ILE A 485 57.05 26.65 30.06
N LEU A 486 57.11 27.15 28.83
CA LEU A 486 57.33 26.38 27.61
C LEU A 486 58.60 25.52 27.67
N THR A 487 58.45 24.22 27.39
CA THR A 487 59.53 23.22 27.38
C THR A 487 59.74 22.56 26.01
N SER A 488 58.72 22.53 25.15
CA SER A 488 58.83 22.11 23.75
C SER A 488 57.67 22.70 22.95
N ALA A 489 57.92 23.04 21.69
CA ALA A 489 56.92 23.34 20.67
C ALA A 489 57.60 23.32 19.29
N PHE A 490 56.80 23.17 18.25
CA PHE A 490 57.18 23.44 16.86
C PHE A 490 56.24 24.48 16.27
N GLU A 491 56.70 25.18 15.23
CA GLU A 491 55.87 26.09 14.45
C GLU A 491 56.14 25.94 12.96
N CYS A 492 55.07 25.80 12.18
CA CYS A 492 55.07 25.99 10.74
C CYS A 492 54.70 27.45 10.50
N THR A 493 55.52 28.17 9.73
CA THR A 493 55.46 29.64 9.56
C THR A 493 55.32 30.00 8.10
N TYR A 494 54.56 31.06 7.79
CA TYR A 494 54.64 31.75 6.51
C TYR A 494 55.06 33.21 6.70
N GLU A 495 56.22 33.53 6.15
CA GLU A 495 56.82 34.88 6.11
C GLU A 495 56.49 35.53 4.75
N ARG A 496 55.82 36.69 4.72
CA ARG A 496 55.24 37.22 3.46
C ARG A 496 56.18 38.07 2.60
N GLU A 497 57.25 38.62 3.16
CA GLU A 497 58.22 39.47 2.44
C GLU A 497 59.22 38.62 1.67
N LEU A 498 59.78 37.63 2.36
CA LEU A 498 60.69 36.61 1.85
C LEU A 498 59.93 35.44 1.20
N LYS A 499 58.60 35.39 1.38
CA LYS A 499 57.68 34.38 0.81
C LYS A 499 58.10 32.97 1.22
N ASN A 500 58.36 32.79 2.50
CA ASN A 500 59.11 31.67 3.02
C ASN A 500 58.24 30.82 3.94
N LEU A 501 57.91 29.60 3.49
CA LEU A 501 57.33 28.56 4.33
C LEU A 501 58.46 27.93 5.13
N GLY A 502 58.43 28.04 6.47
CA GLY A 502 59.51 27.57 7.34
C GLY A 502 59.00 26.70 8.49
N LEU A 503 59.85 25.78 8.96
CA LEU A 503 59.63 24.96 10.15
C LEU A 503 60.67 25.31 11.22
N TYR A 504 60.21 25.64 12.42
CA TYR A 504 61.05 26.01 13.56
C TYR A 504 60.70 25.16 14.79
N GLN A 505 61.68 24.98 15.69
CA GLN A 505 61.51 24.30 16.97
C GLN A 505 61.91 25.21 18.13
N PHE A 506 61.09 25.25 19.17
CA PHE A 506 61.44 25.92 20.41
C PHE A 506 62.44 25.09 21.23
N VAL A 507 63.55 25.70 21.62
CA VAL A 507 64.57 25.10 22.50
C VAL A 507 64.63 25.89 23.81
N PRO A 508 64.39 25.25 24.97
CA PRO A 508 64.48 25.89 26.27
C PRO A 508 65.89 26.42 26.58
N GLY A 509 65.93 27.57 27.24
CA GLY A 509 67.15 28.25 27.67
C GLY A 509 66.84 29.18 28.84
N GLY A 510 67.80 29.35 29.75
CA GLY A 510 67.62 29.94 31.10
C GLY A 510 67.22 31.41 31.14
N GLY A 511 65.98 31.71 30.75
CA GLY A 511 65.35 33.04 30.80
C GLY A 511 64.13 33.15 29.88
N SER A 512 64.24 32.66 28.64
CA SER A 512 63.20 32.84 27.60
C SER A 512 63.09 31.72 26.56
N GLY A 513 64.05 30.79 26.51
CA GLY A 513 64.25 29.91 25.34
C GLY A 513 64.53 30.66 24.03
N SER A 514 64.51 29.93 22.91
CA SER A 514 64.76 30.44 21.56
C SER A 514 64.10 29.54 20.51
N TRP A 515 63.73 30.10 19.36
CA TRP A 515 63.20 29.36 18.20
C TRP A 515 64.31 29.12 17.18
N ASN A 516 64.62 27.86 16.89
CA ASN A 516 65.64 27.45 15.91
C ASN A 516 64.97 26.97 14.63
N GLY A 517 65.37 27.54 13.48
CA GLY A 517 64.91 27.08 12.17
C GLY A 517 65.49 25.72 11.83
N LEU A 518 64.63 24.78 11.41
CA LEU A 518 64.99 23.42 11.04
C LEU A 518 65.14 23.26 9.53
N THR A 519 64.19 23.83 8.77
CA THR A 519 64.18 23.83 7.30
C THR A 519 63.20 24.90 6.78
N ALA A 520 63.33 25.34 5.53
CA ALA A 520 62.43 26.29 4.90
C ALA A 520 62.46 26.22 3.36
N VAL A 521 61.40 26.70 2.70
CA VAL A 521 61.22 26.71 1.25
C VAL A 521 60.48 27.98 0.78
N THR A 522 60.93 28.56 -0.34
CA THR A 522 60.26 29.71 -0.94
C THR A 522 58.98 29.31 -1.69
N VAL A 523 57.93 30.10 -1.50
CA VAL A 523 56.63 30.03 -2.18
C VAL A 523 56.62 30.98 -3.37
N SER A 524 56.14 30.51 -4.52
CA SER A 524 56.14 31.26 -5.79
C SER A 524 54.89 32.13 -5.99
N THR A 525 54.52 32.94 -5.00
CA THR A 525 53.32 33.79 -5.00
C THR A 525 53.62 35.29 -4.93
N SER A 526 52.61 36.15 -4.93
CA SER A 526 52.66 37.56 -4.57
C SER A 526 51.53 37.90 -3.61
N VAL A 527 51.87 38.07 -2.33
CA VAL A 527 50.91 38.42 -1.28
C VAL A 527 50.36 39.83 -1.50
N THR A 528 49.03 39.95 -1.52
CA THR A 528 48.30 41.21 -1.51
C THR A 528 47.41 41.25 -0.27
N ASP A 529 47.29 42.42 0.36
CA ASP A 529 46.38 42.60 1.51
C ASP A 529 44.94 42.25 1.10
N GLY A 530 44.22 41.53 1.97
CA GLY A 530 42.87 41.01 1.74
C GLY A 530 42.79 39.66 1.01
N GLN A 531 43.89 39.07 0.55
CA GLN A 531 43.89 37.69 0.05
C GLN A 531 43.93 36.69 1.19
N TRP A 532 43.16 35.60 1.07
CA TRP A 532 43.26 34.49 2.02
C TRP A 532 44.51 33.63 1.77
N HIS A 533 45.03 33.11 2.87
CA HIS A 533 46.16 32.21 2.99
C HIS A 533 45.81 31.11 4.00
N LYS A 534 46.20 29.88 3.70
CA LYS A 534 46.02 28.72 4.56
C LYS A 534 47.37 28.14 4.94
N LEU A 535 47.51 27.72 6.19
CA LEU A 535 48.73 27.12 6.73
C LEU A 535 48.37 25.88 7.54
N ARG A 536 48.79 24.71 7.05
CA ARG A 536 48.53 23.39 7.66
C ARG A 536 49.83 22.75 8.14
N ALA A 537 49.78 22.01 9.23
CA ALA A 537 50.87 21.21 9.75
C ALA A 537 50.39 19.79 10.07
N TYR A 538 50.80 18.81 9.26
CA TYR A 538 50.63 17.39 9.54
C TYR A 538 51.74 16.94 10.49
N VAL A 539 51.38 16.30 11.58
CA VAL A 539 52.29 15.95 12.69
C VAL A 539 52.23 14.47 12.95
N SER A 540 53.40 13.83 13.02
CA SER A 540 53.57 12.43 13.42
C SER A 540 54.95 12.21 14.05
N PRO A 541 55.21 11.06 14.72
CA PRO A 541 56.55 10.71 15.19
C PRO A 541 57.53 10.40 14.04
N ALA A 542 57.01 10.11 12.84
CA ALA A 542 57.80 9.80 11.65
C ALA A 542 58.25 11.06 10.88
N GLY A 543 57.50 12.15 10.98
CA GLY A 543 57.73 13.39 10.24
C GLY A 543 56.70 14.48 10.52
N ILE A 544 57.12 15.72 10.28
CA ILE A 544 56.28 16.90 10.17
C ILE A 544 56.20 17.28 8.69
N ARG A 545 55.02 17.62 8.18
CA ARG A 545 54.86 18.39 6.94
C ARG A 545 54.23 19.73 7.28
N CYS A 546 54.87 20.84 6.92
CA CYS A 546 54.17 22.11 6.76
C CYS A 546 53.62 22.21 5.33
N GLU A 547 52.44 22.79 5.18
CA GLU A 547 51.79 23.07 3.89
C GLU A 547 51.19 24.48 3.88
N TYR A 548 51.32 25.15 2.74
CA TYR A 548 50.79 26.48 2.48
C TYR A 548 49.95 26.47 1.20
N VAL A 549 48.82 27.16 1.23
CA VAL A 549 47.95 27.42 0.08
C VAL A 549 47.51 28.89 0.10
N ASP A 550 47.25 29.50 -1.06
CA ASP A 550 46.62 30.82 -1.13
C ASP A 550 45.51 30.89 -2.20
N GLN A 551 44.75 31.97 -2.15
CA GLN A 551 43.66 32.30 -3.09
C GLN A 551 44.07 32.36 -4.58
N THR A 552 45.37 32.35 -4.91
CA THR A 552 45.86 32.27 -6.31
C THR A 552 46.09 30.82 -6.77
N GLY A 553 45.92 29.85 -5.88
CA GLY A 553 46.27 28.44 -6.10
C GLY A 553 47.76 28.15 -5.92
N ALA A 554 48.53 29.04 -5.30
CA ALA A 554 49.97 28.82 -5.09
C ALA A 554 50.20 27.92 -3.87
N THR A 555 50.47 26.64 -4.11
CA THR A 555 50.71 25.63 -3.07
C THR A 555 52.19 25.43 -2.77
N ARG A 556 52.55 25.14 -1.52
CA ARG A 556 53.90 24.67 -1.16
C ARG A 556 53.92 23.77 0.07
N THR A 557 54.75 22.74 0.03
CA THR A 557 54.97 21.78 1.11
C THR A 557 56.43 21.74 1.55
N LEU A 558 56.64 21.38 2.81
CA LEU A 558 57.93 21.34 3.49
C LEU A 558 57.97 20.14 4.45
N ASP A 559 58.63 19.06 4.02
CA ASP A 559 58.76 17.81 4.80
C ASP A 559 60.00 17.80 5.71
N TYR A 560 59.86 17.29 6.94
CA TYR A 560 60.96 17.15 7.89
C TYR A 560 60.83 15.93 8.80
N SER A 561 61.81 15.02 8.72
CA SER A 561 61.89 13.81 9.57
C SER A 561 63.26 13.62 10.26
N ALA A 562 64.30 14.33 9.81
CA ALA A 562 65.70 14.00 10.07
C ALA A 562 66.17 14.05 11.54
N SER A 563 65.43 14.72 12.43
CA SER A 563 65.84 14.91 13.83
C SER A 563 64.74 14.68 14.88
N LEU A 564 63.58 14.10 14.51
CA LEU A 564 62.47 13.93 15.46
C LEU A 564 62.75 12.82 16.49
N GLY A 565 63.29 11.68 16.05
CA GLY A 565 63.79 10.63 16.96
C GLY A 565 62.71 10.07 17.89
N SER A 566 62.85 10.34 19.19
CA SER A 566 61.84 10.00 20.22
C SER A 566 61.25 11.25 20.88
N THR A 567 61.18 12.37 20.16
CA THR A 567 60.49 13.58 20.61
C THR A 567 59.01 13.29 20.82
N ASN A 568 58.46 13.75 21.95
CA ASN A 568 57.03 13.73 22.17
C ASN A 568 56.38 14.78 21.25
N MET A 569 55.56 14.32 20.30
CA MET A 569 54.86 15.19 19.34
C MET A 569 53.46 15.61 19.81
N GLY A 570 52.93 15.01 20.88
CA GLY A 570 51.71 15.45 21.54
C GLY A 570 51.92 16.73 22.36
N GLY A 571 50.83 17.30 22.86
CA GLY A 571 50.80 18.63 23.48
C GLY A 571 49.87 19.57 22.72
N LYS A 572 49.63 20.77 23.24
CA LYS A 572 48.60 21.65 22.68
C LYS A 572 48.97 22.17 21.27
N ALA A 573 47.96 22.62 20.55
CA ALA A 573 48.10 23.31 19.28
C ALA A 573 47.41 24.70 19.32
N GLY A 574 47.67 25.52 18.32
CA GLY A 574 47.12 26.87 18.22
C GLY A 574 47.81 27.70 17.16
N ILE A 575 47.79 29.02 17.34
CA ILE A 575 48.29 30.00 16.37
C ILE A 575 49.25 31.03 16.99
N ARG A 576 50.16 31.53 16.16
CA ARG A 576 51.16 32.53 16.52
C ARG A 576 51.37 33.54 15.39
N VAL A 577 51.52 34.81 15.77
CA VAL A 577 51.76 35.92 14.84
C VAL A 577 52.96 36.72 15.36
N TYR A 578 53.86 37.16 14.47
CA TYR A 578 55.07 37.89 14.86
C TYR A 578 55.30 39.11 13.98
N ARG A 579 55.33 40.32 14.60
CA ARG A 579 55.47 41.64 13.94
C ARG A 579 54.43 41.95 12.86
N GLU A 580 53.32 41.25 12.93
CA GLU A 580 52.34 41.16 11.86
C GLU A 580 50.94 41.33 12.43
N ARG A 581 49.99 41.64 11.56
CA ARG A 581 48.57 41.64 11.85
C ARG A 581 47.89 40.65 10.91
N ALA A 582 47.09 39.75 11.45
CA ALA A 582 46.32 38.77 10.69
C ALA A 582 44.89 38.70 11.23
N ILE A 583 43.93 38.57 10.32
CA ILE A 583 42.55 38.20 10.62
C ILE A 583 42.42 36.72 10.28
N PHE A 584 42.00 35.91 11.24
CA PHE A 584 41.79 34.47 11.06
C PHE A 584 40.32 34.22 10.73
N THR A 585 40.05 33.35 9.75
CA THR A 585 38.70 32.85 9.48
C THR A 585 38.47 31.61 10.33
N SER A 586 39.27 30.57 10.11
CA SER A 586 39.11 29.26 10.74
C SER A 586 40.36 28.78 11.51
N TYR A 587 40.11 27.88 12.44
CA TYR A 587 41.11 26.98 13.01
C TYR A 587 40.57 25.55 13.04
N VAL A 588 41.36 24.59 12.54
CA VAL A 588 40.95 23.18 12.42
C VAL A 588 42.00 22.27 13.06
N LEU A 589 41.54 21.23 13.76
CA LEU A 589 42.37 20.15 14.28
C LEU A 589 41.76 18.80 13.89
N TYR A 590 42.53 18.01 13.14
CA TYR A 590 42.18 16.67 12.68
C TYR A 590 43.01 15.62 13.43
N TYR A 591 42.51 14.39 13.56
CA TYR A 591 43.18 13.26 14.24
C TYR A 591 43.37 12.02 13.35
#